data_AF-A0A4Q3Y213-F1
#
_entry.id   AF-A0A4Q3Y213-F1
#
_cell.length_a   1.000
_cell.length_b   1.000
_cell.length_c   1.000
_cell.angle_alpha   90.00
_cell.angle_beta   90.00
_cell.angle_gamma   90.00
#
_symmetry.space_group_name_H-M   'P 1'
#
loop_
_entity.id
_entity.type
_entity.pdbx_description
1 polymer ?
#
loop_
_entity_poly.entity_id
_entity_poly.type
_entity_poly.pdbx_seq_one_letter_code
_entity_poly.pdbx_strand_id
1 'polypeptide(L)'
;MTDTKGSATSGPKRLKIGRSPAYPSIPLSAALEKARAQYEMEGRYPAPLQSAFRAWGYSDKSSGGRDVRASLRYFGLITIEGDGDLAKVQLTDDALRVILDDREDQTEKKAIIRRLALTPAAHKKLWTKYPEGIKSTATARHYLHFEEGFNPSAAEALIAEFQATADFAGLYQPDTMTVIQDAPAGGDDAADDGVGGDDESGTRRDPPPAPKGRVSVMDGERVAFTEESQPGQYLKLIASGEFDDMMLEALEDFVKRQRKRLAASQQ
;
A
#
# COMPACT_ATOMS: atom_id res chain seq x y z
N MET A 1 15.16 -43.51 35.52
CA MET A 1 15.73 -43.58 34.16
C MET A 1 14.79 -42.84 33.22
N THR A 2 15.33 -41.79 32.61
CA THR A 2 14.84 -41.13 31.39
C THR A 2 14.69 -42.17 30.26
N ASP A 3 13.77 -42.01 29.31
CA ASP A 3 14.01 -41.41 27.98
C ASP A 3 12.86 -41.84 27.06
N THR A 4 12.38 -41.18 26.01
CA THR A 4 12.63 -39.87 25.37
C THR A 4 11.33 -39.60 24.57
N LYS A 5 10.70 -38.44 24.76
CA LYS A 5 9.56 -37.99 23.94
C LYS A 5 10.13 -37.45 22.62
N GLY A 6 9.72 -38.03 21.49
CA GLY A 6 10.12 -37.57 20.16
C GLY A 6 9.66 -36.13 19.90
N SER A 7 10.62 -35.23 19.72
CA SER A 7 10.40 -33.87 19.25
C SER A 7 10.14 -33.91 17.74
N ALA A 8 8.92 -33.56 17.32
CA ALA A 8 8.57 -33.37 15.93
C ALA A 8 9.13 -32.00 15.47
N THR A 9 10.27 -32.03 14.80
CA THR A 9 10.84 -30.86 14.13
C THR A 9 9.96 -30.47 12.94
N SER A 10 9.27 -29.34 13.04
CA SER A 10 8.54 -28.70 11.95
C SER A 10 9.51 -28.32 10.82
N GLY A 11 9.47 -29.05 9.70
CA GLY A 11 10.26 -28.74 8.50
C GLY A 11 9.84 -27.42 7.83
N PRO A 12 10.72 -26.83 6.99
CA PRO A 12 10.48 -25.52 6.39
C PRO A 12 9.30 -25.57 5.40
N LYS A 13 8.34 -24.66 5.63
CA LYS A 13 7.13 -24.53 4.81
C LYS A 13 7.51 -24.05 3.40
N ARG A 14 7.25 -24.85 2.36
CA ARG A 14 7.52 -24.46 0.97
C ARG A 14 6.75 -23.17 0.64
N LEU A 15 7.48 -22.14 0.24
CA LEU A 15 6.92 -20.84 -0.14
C LEU A 15 6.02 -21.03 -1.37
N LYS A 16 4.72 -20.81 -1.22
CA LYS A 16 3.81 -20.71 -2.36
C LYS A 16 4.22 -19.45 -3.12
N ILE A 17 4.64 -19.60 -4.38
CA ILE A 17 4.88 -18.48 -5.31
C ILE A 17 3.50 -17.90 -5.65
N GLY A 18 2.96 -17.15 -4.70
CA GLY A 18 1.70 -16.42 -4.79
C GLY A 18 1.97 -14.95 -4.58
N ARG A 19 0.95 -14.12 -4.81
CA ARG A 19 0.98 -12.70 -4.48
C ARG A 19 1.49 -12.53 -3.04
N SER A 20 2.47 -11.66 -2.84
CA SER A 20 3.01 -11.38 -1.51
C SER A 20 1.90 -10.96 -0.54
N PRO A 21 2.09 -11.17 0.77
CA PRO A 21 1.12 -10.74 1.77
C PRO A 21 0.74 -9.27 1.61
N ALA A 22 -0.43 -8.89 2.11
CA ALA A 22 -0.93 -7.53 2.06
C ALA A 22 -0.08 -6.55 2.88
N TYR A 23 0.27 -5.39 2.29
CA TYR A 23 1.00 -4.31 2.96
C TYR A 23 0.66 -2.94 2.33
N PRO A 24 0.87 -1.82 3.06
CA PRO A 24 0.74 -0.48 2.50
C PRO A 24 1.76 -0.23 1.39
N SER A 25 1.31 0.40 0.30
CA SER A 25 2.17 0.78 -0.84
C SER A 25 2.81 2.15 -0.69
N ILE A 26 2.32 2.97 0.25
CA ILE A 26 2.80 4.32 0.55
C ILE A 26 3.02 4.45 2.05
N PRO A 27 3.97 5.30 2.50
CA PRO A 27 4.20 5.52 3.92
C PRO A 27 3.05 6.27 4.57
N LEU A 28 2.96 6.17 5.91
CA LEU A 28 1.88 6.79 6.69
C LEU A 28 1.78 8.31 6.49
N SER A 29 2.91 9.01 6.34
CA SER A 29 2.93 10.45 6.05
C SER A 29 2.18 10.79 4.76
N ALA A 30 2.53 10.13 3.66
CA ALA A 30 1.84 10.28 2.38
C ALA A 30 0.37 9.84 2.46
N ALA A 31 0.06 8.80 3.23
CA ALA A 31 -1.32 8.38 3.45
C ALA A 31 -2.15 9.47 4.18
N LEU A 32 -1.56 10.15 5.18
CA LEU A 32 -2.20 11.27 5.86
C LEU A 32 -2.39 12.49 4.97
N GLU A 33 -1.47 12.76 4.03
CA GLU A 33 -1.67 13.79 3.01
C GLU A 33 -2.87 13.48 2.11
N LYS A 34 -3.03 12.21 1.68
CA LYS A 34 -4.20 11.77 0.92
C LYS A 34 -5.49 11.85 1.73
N ALA A 35 -5.43 11.55 3.03
CA ALA A 35 -6.56 11.73 3.93
C ALA A 35 -6.96 13.21 4.07
N ARG A 36 -5.97 14.11 4.18
CA ARG A 36 -6.22 15.56 4.20
C ARG A 36 -6.84 16.05 2.89
N ALA A 37 -6.32 15.64 1.74
CA ALA A 37 -6.88 16.01 0.44
C ALA A 37 -8.34 15.54 0.28
N GLN A 38 -8.67 14.35 0.78
CA GLN A 38 -10.05 13.87 0.81
C GLN A 38 -10.93 14.73 1.73
N TYR A 39 -10.43 15.10 2.92
CA TYR A 39 -11.17 15.97 3.83
C TYR A 39 -11.45 17.35 3.21
N GLU A 40 -10.48 17.95 2.53
CA GLU A 40 -10.62 19.24 1.88
C GLU A 40 -11.67 19.23 0.75
N MET A 41 -11.79 18.11 0.04
CA MET A 41 -12.76 17.96 -1.05
C MET A 41 -14.16 17.54 -0.58
N GLU A 42 -14.25 16.60 0.37
CA GLU A 42 -15.51 15.91 0.72
C GLU A 42 -15.98 16.17 2.17
N GLY A 43 -15.10 16.69 3.02
CA GLY A 43 -15.37 16.88 4.44
C GLY A 43 -15.42 15.58 5.24
N ARG A 44 -16.37 15.48 6.18
CA ARG A 44 -16.49 14.39 7.16
C ARG A 44 -17.43 13.26 6.73
N TYR A 45 -18.24 13.50 5.72
CA TYR A 45 -19.33 12.60 5.33
C TYR A 45 -18.83 11.47 4.41
N PRO A 46 -19.53 10.32 4.35
CA PRO A 46 -19.22 9.29 3.38
C PRO A 46 -19.33 9.82 1.95
N ALA A 47 -18.22 9.76 1.21
CA ALA A 47 -18.11 10.25 -0.16
C ALA A 47 -18.13 9.09 -1.16
N PRO A 48 -18.65 9.27 -2.38
CA PRO A 48 -18.51 8.28 -3.44
C PRO A 48 -17.04 7.95 -3.70
N LEU A 49 -16.70 6.67 -3.89
CA LEU A 49 -15.31 6.23 -4.09
C LEU A 49 -14.62 6.93 -5.28
N GLN A 50 -15.37 7.23 -6.35
CA GLN A 50 -14.85 7.99 -7.51
C GLN A 50 -14.41 9.40 -7.12
N SER A 51 -15.14 10.05 -6.21
CA SER A 51 -14.79 11.39 -5.71
C SER A 51 -13.53 11.33 -4.86
N ALA A 52 -13.41 10.32 -3.99
CA ALA A 52 -12.20 10.08 -3.21
C ALA A 52 -10.96 9.83 -4.11
N PHE A 53 -11.09 9.08 -5.20
CA PHE A 53 -9.98 8.91 -6.16
C PHE A 53 -9.53 10.23 -6.77
N ARG A 54 -10.45 11.13 -7.11
CA ARG A 54 -10.12 12.48 -7.61
C ARG A 54 -9.40 13.31 -6.56
N ALA A 55 -9.84 13.27 -5.30
CA ALA A 55 -9.15 13.93 -4.19
C ALA A 55 -7.71 13.44 -4.03
N TRP A 56 -7.46 12.15 -4.28
CA TRP A 56 -6.11 11.59 -4.22
C TRP A 56 -5.26 11.84 -5.47
N GLY A 57 -5.82 12.45 -6.51
CA GLY A 57 -5.15 12.75 -7.78
C GLY A 57 -5.15 11.59 -8.78
N TYR A 58 -6.11 10.67 -8.69
CA TYR A 58 -6.21 9.48 -9.55
C TYR A 58 -7.53 9.41 -10.30
N SER A 59 -7.52 8.72 -11.44
CA SER A 59 -8.74 8.33 -12.15
C SER A 59 -9.40 7.11 -11.51
N ASP A 60 -10.71 6.96 -11.72
CA ASP A 60 -11.54 5.90 -11.11
C ASP A 60 -11.04 4.47 -11.40
N LYS A 61 -10.34 4.30 -12.53
CA LYS A 61 -9.80 3.01 -12.98
C LYS A 61 -8.29 2.87 -12.77
N SER A 62 -7.63 3.82 -12.12
CA SER A 62 -6.19 3.76 -11.86
C SER A 62 -5.81 2.63 -10.90
N SER A 63 -4.76 1.86 -11.21
CA SER A 63 -4.19 0.90 -10.26
C SER A 63 -3.60 1.61 -9.05
N GLY A 64 -2.88 2.72 -9.27
CA GLY A 64 -2.29 3.52 -8.19
C GLY A 64 -3.34 4.05 -7.22
N GLY A 65 -4.50 4.48 -7.70
CA GLY A 65 -5.62 4.88 -6.83
C GLY A 65 -6.09 3.72 -5.93
N ARG A 66 -6.18 2.50 -6.47
CA ARG A 66 -6.55 1.31 -5.69
C ARG A 66 -5.50 0.94 -4.65
N ASP A 67 -4.22 1.13 -4.96
CA ASP A 67 -3.11 0.90 -4.03
C ASP A 67 -3.10 1.94 -2.90
N VAL A 68 -3.36 3.22 -3.21
CA VAL A 68 -3.56 4.28 -2.21
C VAL A 68 -4.76 3.97 -1.31
N ARG A 69 -5.89 3.59 -1.89
CA ARG A 69 -7.08 3.16 -1.14
C ARG A 69 -6.77 2.00 -0.19
N ALA A 70 -6.05 0.98 -0.67
CA ALA A 70 -5.66 -0.16 0.15
C ALA A 70 -4.75 0.29 1.30
N SER A 71 -3.79 1.16 1.03
CA SER A 71 -2.84 1.69 2.03
C SER A 71 -3.54 2.49 3.12
N LEU A 72 -4.43 3.41 2.74
CA LEU A 72 -5.29 4.15 3.68
C LEU A 72 -6.10 3.21 4.57
N ARG A 73 -6.65 2.12 4.00
CA ARG A 73 -7.38 1.10 4.76
C ARG A 73 -6.45 0.31 5.69
N TYR A 74 -5.24 -0.05 5.27
CA TYR A 74 -4.28 -0.76 6.13
C TYR A 74 -3.84 0.05 7.33
N PHE A 75 -3.69 1.36 7.18
CA PHE A 75 -3.41 2.26 8.30
C PHE A 75 -4.63 2.52 9.19
N GLY A 76 -5.84 2.21 8.72
CA GLY A 76 -7.08 2.52 9.43
C GLY A 76 -7.51 3.99 9.29
N LEU A 77 -7.10 4.66 8.21
CA LEU A 77 -7.44 6.06 7.94
C LEU A 77 -8.81 6.23 7.28
N ILE A 78 -9.30 5.19 6.59
CA ILE A 78 -10.60 5.19 5.93
C ILE A 78 -11.39 3.92 6.24
N THR A 79 -12.71 4.06 6.20
CA THR A 79 -13.67 2.97 6.07
C THR A 79 -14.27 2.96 4.68
N ILE A 80 -14.71 1.79 4.22
CA ILE A 80 -15.39 1.62 2.93
C ILE A 80 -16.69 0.87 3.20
N GLU A 81 -17.80 1.44 2.74
CA GLU A 81 -19.13 0.85 2.83
C GLU A 81 -19.70 0.63 1.43
N GLY A 82 -20.46 -0.46 1.25
CA GLY A 82 -20.98 -0.84 -0.06
C GLY A 82 -19.96 -1.55 -0.95
N ASP A 83 -20.35 -1.80 -2.21
CA ASP A 83 -19.53 -2.50 -3.20
C ASP A 83 -19.66 -1.85 -4.58
N GLY A 84 -18.67 -2.09 -5.44
CA GLY A 84 -18.61 -1.62 -6.81
C GLY A 84 -18.74 -0.09 -6.92
N ASP A 85 -19.64 0.34 -7.81
CA ASP A 85 -19.87 1.76 -8.10
C ASP A 85 -20.67 2.48 -6.98
N LEU A 86 -21.30 1.73 -6.07
CA LEU A 86 -22.01 2.28 -4.91
C LEU A 86 -21.12 2.39 -3.67
N ALA A 87 -19.85 1.98 -3.77
CA ALA A 87 -18.90 2.05 -2.67
C ALA A 87 -18.69 3.50 -2.23
N LYS A 88 -18.81 3.74 -0.93
CA LYS A 88 -18.54 5.01 -0.27
C LYS A 88 -17.32 4.87 0.62
N VAL A 89 -16.55 5.95 0.70
CA VAL A 89 -15.36 6.05 1.55
C VAL A 89 -15.57 7.14 2.57
N GLN A 90 -15.21 6.88 3.82
CA GLN A 90 -15.25 7.87 4.88
C GLN A 90 -13.93 7.86 5.65
N LEU A 91 -13.50 9.04 6.11
CA LEU A 91 -12.36 9.16 7.02
C LEU A 91 -12.73 8.66 8.41
N THR A 92 -11.80 7.94 9.06
CA THR A 92 -11.97 7.53 10.45
C THR A 92 -11.80 8.70 11.41
N ASP A 93 -12.33 8.56 12.63
CA ASP A 93 -12.16 9.58 13.67
C ASP A 93 -10.67 9.80 14.00
N ASP A 94 -9.86 8.74 14.02
CA ASP A 94 -8.41 8.84 14.17
C ASP A 94 -7.76 9.67 13.06
N ALA A 95 -8.16 9.46 11.80
CA ALA A 95 -7.66 10.26 10.69
C ALA A 95 -8.04 11.73 10.85
N LEU A 96 -9.29 12.01 11.20
CA LEU A 96 -9.80 13.37 11.44
C LEU A 96 -9.04 14.04 12.59
N ARG A 97 -8.84 13.35 13.72
CA ARG A 97 -8.05 13.86 14.84
C ARG A 97 -6.64 14.21 14.41
N VAL A 98 -5.96 13.35 13.64
CA VAL A 98 -4.58 13.64 13.22
C VAL A 98 -4.50 14.82 12.23
N ILE A 99 -5.41 14.90 11.25
CA ILE A 99 -5.31 15.92 10.18
C ILE A 99 -5.84 17.30 10.59
N LEU A 100 -6.79 17.36 11.54
CA LEU A 100 -7.44 18.60 12.01
C LEU A 100 -6.85 19.13 13.32
N ASP A 101 -6.06 18.36 14.04
CA ASP A 101 -5.44 18.81 15.29
C ASP A 101 -4.33 19.84 15.02
N ASP A 102 -4.63 21.07 15.41
CA ASP A 102 -3.83 22.30 15.31
C ASP A 102 -3.33 22.79 16.68
N ARG A 103 -3.54 22.01 17.75
CA ARG A 103 -3.08 22.35 19.10
C ARG A 103 -1.55 22.36 19.18
N GLU A 104 -1.01 23.23 20.04
CA GLU A 104 0.44 23.27 20.31
C GLU A 104 0.93 21.97 20.97
N ASP A 105 0.11 21.38 21.85
CA ASP A 105 0.37 20.07 22.42
C ASP A 105 0.04 18.95 21.42
N GLN A 106 1.09 18.36 20.86
CA GLN A 106 0.99 17.28 19.88
C GLN A 106 1.08 15.88 20.52
N THR A 107 0.98 15.75 21.84
CA THR A 107 1.14 14.46 22.54
C THR A 107 0.10 13.44 22.08
N GLU A 108 -1.18 13.83 22.04
CA GLU A 108 -2.26 12.95 21.57
C GLU A 108 -2.10 12.59 20.08
N LYS A 109 -1.78 13.59 19.24
CA LYS A 109 -1.54 13.39 17.81
C LYS A 109 -0.41 12.38 17.56
N LYS A 110 0.72 12.53 18.27
CA LYS A 110 1.85 11.59 18.20
C LYS A 110 1.43 10.19 18.65
N ALA A 111 0.62 10.07 19.70
CA ALA A 111 0.11 8.79 20.17
C ALA A 111 -0.74 8.08 19.10
N ILE A 112 -1.64 8.81 18.45
CA ILE A 112 -2.47 8.27 17.37
C ILE A 112 -1.61 7.88 16.16
N ILE A 113 -0.65 8.73 15.76
CA ILE A 113 0.27 8.42 14.65
C ILE A 113 1.06 7.13 14.92
N ARG A 114 1.60 6.94 16.13
CA ARG A 114 2.31 5.70 16.52
C ARG A 114 1.40 4.48 16.43
N ARG A 115 0.16 4.59 16.89
CA ARG A 115 -0.83 3.51 16.79
C ARG A 115 -1.14 3.17 15.33
N LEU A 116 -1.41 4.18 14.50
CA LEU A 116 -1.73 4.01 13.07
C LEU A 116 -0.56 3.37 12.31
N ALA A 117 0.67 3.76 12.62
CA ALA A 117 1.88 3.19 12.02
C ALA A 117 2.02 1.69 12.29
N LEU A 118 1.47 1.20 13.41
CA LEU A 118 1.46 -0.21 13.78
C LEU A 118 0.13 -0.90 13.47
N THR A 119 -0.86 -0.26 12.84
CA THR A 119 -2.10 -0.92 12.42
C THR A 119 -1.86 -2.04 11.39
N PRO A 120 -1.04 -1.83 10.32
CA PRO A 120 -0.80 -2.88 9.32
C PRO A 120 -0.13 -4.11 9.92
N ALA A 121 -0.63 -5.30 9.57
CA ALA A 121 -0.09 -6.57 10.10
C ALA A 121 1.40 -6.79 9.74
N ALA A 122 1.82 -6.35 8.55
CA ALA A 122 3.21 -6.41 8.11
C ALA A 122 4.13 -5.54 9.01
N HIS A 123 3.65 -4.36 9.42
CA HIS A 123 4.40 -3.45 10.30
C HIS A 123 4.55 -4.05 11.70
N LYS A 124 3.48 -4.63 12.27
CA LYS A 124 3.54 -5.29 13.57
C LYS A 124 4.62 -6.38 13.60
N LYS A 125 4.71 -7.19 12.54
CA LYS A 125 5.72 -8.25 12.42
C LYS A 125 7.14 -7.70 12.35
N LEU A 126 7.37 -6.68 11.51
CA LEU A 126 8.67 -6.01 11.41
C LEU A 126 9.07 -5.36 12.73
N TRP A 127 8.15 -4.62 13.36
CA TRP A 127 8.36 -4.00 14.67
C TRP A 127 8.71 -5.02 15.75
N THR A 128 8.03 -6.17 15.77
CA THR A 128 8.28 -7.24 16.75
C THR A 128 9.63 -7.93 16.51
N LYS A 129 10.01 -8.15 15.24
CA LYS A 129 11.29 -8.78 14.87
C LYS A 129 12.47 -7.83 15.08
N TYR A 130 12.27 -6.53 14.87
CA TYR A 130 13.30 -5.49 14.91
C TYR A 130 12.91 -4.36 15.88
N PRO A 131 12.91 -4.62 17.21
CA PRO A 131 12.50 -3.64 18.23
C PRO A 131 13.47 -2.44 18.33
N GLU A 132 14.73 -2.61 17.92
CA GLU A 132 15.73 -1.54 17.88
C GLU A 132 15.91 -0.92 16.48
N GLY A 133 15.07 -1.30 15.51
CA GLY A 133 15.17 -0.84 14.14
C GLY A 133 15.88 -1.83 13.22
N ILE A 134 15.60 -1.66 11.92
CA ILE A 134 16.21 -2.46 10.87
C ILE A 134 17.62 -1.91 10.61
N LYS A 135 18.63 -2.53 11.24
CA LYS A 135 20.05 -2.18 11.05
C LYS A 135 20.64 -2.70 9.73
N SER A 136 20.06 -3.80 9.20
CA SER A 136 20.51 -4.45 7.96
C SER A 136 19.31 -4.78 7.08
N THR A 137 19.17 -4.06 5.97
CA THR A 137 18.14 -4.30 4.95
C THR A 137 18.24 -5.71 4.36
N ALA A 138 19.47 -6.23 4.18
CA ALA A 138 19.67 -7.58 3.65
C ALA A 138 19.10 -8.67 4.57
N THR A 139 19.28 -8.51 5.89
CA THR A 139 18.73 -9.43 6.89
C THR A 139 17.20 -9.35 6.95
N ALA A 140 16.64 -8.14 6.89
CA ALA A 140 15.18 -7.95 6.83
C ALA A 140 14.57 -8.54 5.56
N ARG A 141 15.23 -8.38 4.41
CA ARG A 141 14.79 -8.98 3.14
C ARG A 141 14.77 -10.51 3.22
N HIS A 142 15.81 -11.11 3.82
CA HIS A 142 15.87 -12.56 4.02
C HIS A 142 14.71 -13.05 4.90
N TYR A 143 14.47 -12.39 6.03
CA TYR A 143 13.33 -12.69 6.91
C TYR A 143 12.00 -12.61 6.16
N LEU A 144 11.74 -11.49 5.47
CA LEU A 144 10.49 -11.30 4.73
C LEU A 144 10.30 -12.34 3.62
N HIS A 145 11.38 -12.71 2.93
CA HIS A 145 11.31 -13.69 1.86
C HIS A 145 11.05 -15.11 2.37
N PHE A 146 11.84 -15.57 3.34
CA PHE A 146 11.84 -16.97 3.77
C PHE A 146 10.85 -17.30 4.89
N GLU A 147 10.58 -16.36 5.80
CA GLU A 147 9.65 -16.59 6.92
C GLU A 147 8.24 -16.05 6.60
N GLU A 148 8.15 -14.89 5.92
CA GLU A 148 6.86 -14.21 5.69
C GLU A 148 6.28 -14.41 4.27
N GLY A 149 7.05 -15.00 3.35
CA GLY A 149 6.60 -15.32 1.99
C GLY A 149 6.42 -14.11 1.07
N PHE A 150 7.14 -13.02 1.34
CA PHE A 150 7.24 -11.91 0.40
C PHE A 150 8.13 -12.29 -0.79
N ASN A 151 7.84 -11.74 -1.97
CA ASN A 151 8.78 -11.78 -3.07
C ASN A 151 9.90 -10.73 -2.83
N PRO A 152 11.06 -10.86 -3.48
CA PRO A 152 12.19 -9.96 -3.23
C PRO A 152 11.86 -8.46 -3.42
N SER A 153 11.15 -8.11 -4.49
CA SER A 153 10.76 -6.72 -4.78
C SER A 153 9.75 -6.18 -3.76
N ALA A 154 8.76 -6.97 -3.37
CA ALA A 154 7.78 -6.58 -2.35
C ALA A 154 8.41 -6.47 -0.96
N ALA A 155 9.40 -7.31 -0.64
CA ALA A 155 10.14 -7.22 0.62
C ALA A 155 10.94 -5.90 0.69
N GLU A 156 11.60 -5.50 -0.40
CA GLU A 156 12.33 -4.23 -0.45
C GLU A 156 11.40 -3.02 -0.34
N ALA A 157 10.29 -3.04 -1.09
CA ALA A 157 9.27 -1.99 -1.03
C ALA A 157 8.69 -1.83 0.39
N LEU A 158 8.35 -2.94 1.05
CA LEU A 158 7.85 -2.93 2.42
C LEU A 158 8.90 -2.41 3.41
N ILE A 159 10.17 -2.78 3.28
CA ILE A 159 11.22 -2.28 4.19
C ILE A 159 11.35 -0.76 4.05
N ALA A 160 11.42 -0.25 2.83
CA ALA A 160 11.54 1.19 2.58
C ALA A 160 10.32 1.96 3.08
N GLU A 161 9.11 1.45 2.82
CA GLU A 161 7.86 2.06 3.29
C GLU A 161 7.77 2.05 4.83
N PHE A 162 8.08 0.91 5.46
CA PHE A 162 8.06 0.79 6.92
C PHE A 162 9.10 1.69 7.59
N GLN A 163 10.32 1.80 7.03
CA GLN A 163 11.34 2.72 7.56
C GLN A 163 10.85 4.18 7.52
N ALA A 164 10.32 4.63 6.39
CA ALA A 164 9.75 5.97 6.27
C ALA A 164 8.57 6.20 7.24
N THR A 165 7.71 5.20 7.41
CA THR A 165 6.60 5.23 8.38
C THR A 165 7.12 5.25 9.83
N ALA A 166 8.13 4.46 10.16
CA ALA A 166 8.70 4.38 11.50
C ALA A 166 9.43 5.67 11.90
N ASP A 167 10.12 6.30 10.95
CA ASP A 167 10.76 7.59 11.12
C ASP A 167 9.73 8.69 11.36
N PHE A 168 8.68 8.76 10.52
CA PHE A 168 7.59 9.72 10.67
C PHE A 168 6.84 9.56 12.01
N ALA A 169 6.57 8.32 12.43
CA ALA A 169 5.89 8.04 13.68
C ALA A 169 6.81 8.07 14.91
N GLY A 170 8.13 8.24 14.71
CA GLY A 170 9.12 8.24 15.78
C GLY A 170 9.21 6.94 16.56
N LEU A 171 8.89 5.79 15.94
CA LEU A 171 8.69 4.52 16.67
C LEU A 171 9.93 4.10 17.49
N TYR A 172 11.13 4.34 16.97
CA TYR A 172 12.40 4.02 17.62
C TYR A 172 12.97 5.15 18.47
N GLN A 173 12.30 6.31 18.54
CA GLN A 173 12.70 7.37 19.44
C GLN A 173 12.28 7.00 20.86
N PRO A 174 13.13 7.24 21.88
CA PRO A 174 12.79 7.00 23.27
C PRO A 174 11.75 8.04 23.69
N ASP A 175 10.47 7.74 23.46
CA ASP A 175 9.35 8.54 23.95
C ASP A 175 8.59 7.73 25.00
N THR A 176 8.50 8.29 26.20
CA THR A 176 7.88 7.71 27.39
C THR A 176 6.42 7.37 27.10
N MET A 177 6.07 6.09 26.97
CA MET A 177 4.68 5.68 26.81
C MET A 177 4.28 4.55 27.76
N THR A 178 3.40 4.94 28.67
CA THR A 178 2.59 4.13 29.57
C THR A 178 1.82 3.08 28.78
N VAL A 179 2.11 1.82 29.08
CA VAL A 179 1.36 0.67 28.55
C VAL A 179 -0.04 0.70 29.16
N ILE A 180 -1.06 1.10 28.39
CA ILE A 180 -2.44 0.75 28.71
C ILE A 180 -2.63 -0.66 28.16
N GLN A 181 -2.53 -1.65 29.05
CA GLN A 181 -2.97 -3.01 28.81
C GLN A 181 -4.50 -3.03 28.85
N ASP A 182 -5.14 -3.18 27.70
CA ASP A 182 -6.54 -3.63 27.67
C ASP A 182 -6.58 -5.11 28.03
N ALA A 183 -7.15 -5.38 29.21
CA ALA A 183 -7.54 -6.72 29.65
C ALA A 183 -8.80 -7.17 28.90
N PRO A 184 -8.96 -8.48 28.61
CA PRO A 184 -10.12 -8.99 27.91
C PRO A 184 -11.34 -9.00 28.85
N ALA A 185 -12.40 -8.31 28.45
CA ALA A 185 -13.72 -8.46 29.04
C ALA A 185 -14.34 -9.78 28.57
N GLY A 186 -14.47 -10.73 29.49
CA GLY A 186 -15.33 -11.90 29.33
C GLY A 186 -16.81 -11.49 29.39
N GLY A 187 -17.63 -12.24 28.64
CA GLY A 187 -19.07 -12.15 28.64
C GLY A 187 -19.62 -13.42 28.01
N ASP A 188 -20.05 -14.34 28.86
CA ASP A 188 -20.70 -15.59 28.51
C ASP A 188 -22.19 -15.38 28.14
N ASP A 189 -22.71 -16.40 27.44
CA ASP A 189 -24.11 -16.83 27.29
C ASP A 189 -25.13 -15.99 26.49
N ALA A 190 -25.58 -16.52 25.34
CA ALA A 190 -26.77 -17.39 25.28
C ALA A 190 -27.18 -17.67 23.80
N ALA A 191 -27.86 -18.81 23.63
CA ALA A 191 -28.18 -19.51 22.39
C ALA A 191 -29.23 -18.85 21.48
N ASP A 192 -29.21 -19.22 20.20
CA ASP A 192 -30.45 -19.44 19.42
C ASP A 192 -30.22 -20.45 18.26
N ASP A 193 -31.19 -21.35 18.11
CA ASP A 193 -31.24 -22.49 17.20
C ASP A 193 -31.59 -22.09 15.76
N GLY A 194 -31.04 -22.79 14.76
CA GLY A 194 -31.40 -22.58 13.36
C GLY A 194 -30.96 -23.71 12.43
N VAL A 195 -31.83 -24.70 12.30
CA VAL A 195 -31.77 -25.89 11.43
C VAL A 195 -31.69 -25.55 9.93
N GLY A 196 -30.96 -26.37 9.16
CA GLY A 196 -31.25 -26.60 7.73
C GLY A 196 -30.03 -26.95 6.89
N GLY A 197 -29.90 -28.20 6.48
CA GLY A 197 -28.84 -28.66 5.58
C GLY A 197 -29.31 -29.78 4.66
N ASP A 198 -29.33 -29.49 3.35
CA ASP A 198 -29.38 -30.39 2.20
C ASP A 198 -29.19 -29.50 0.94
N ASP A 199 -28.02 -29.47 0.31
CA ASP A 199 -27.42 -30.34 -0.73
C ASP A 199 -27.57 -29.80 -2.18
N GLU A 200 -26.49 -29.98 -2.93
CA GLU A 200 -26.39 -30.24 -4.37
C GLU A 200 -26.12 -29.13 -5.45
N SER A 201 -24.88 -29.23 -5.98
CA SER A 201 -24.39 -29.14 -7.39
C SER A 201 -24.56 -27.89 -8.27
N GLY A 202 -23.46 -27.49 -8.95
CA GLY A 202 -23.49 -26.51 -10.04
C GLY A 202 -22.13 -26.03 -10.58
N THR A 203 -21.45 -26.88 -11.36
CA THR A 203 -20.46 -26.59 -12.44
C THR A 203 -19.57 -25.32 -12.40
N ARG A 204 -18.27 -25.51 -12.13
CA ARG A 204 -17.19 -24.55 -12.41
C ARG A 204 -16.98 -24.42 -13.93
N ARG A 205 -17.00 -23.19 -14.45
CA ARG A 205 -16.47 -22.85 -15.78
C ARG A 205 -15.20 -22.02 -15.59
N ASP A 206 -14.08 -22.53 -16.10
CA ASP A 206 -12.81 -21.79 -16.15
C ASP A 206 -12.89 -20.65 -17.19
N PRO A 207 -12.36 -19.45 -16.89
CA PRO A 207 -12.19 -18.40 -17.90
C PRO A 207 -10.87 -18.55 -18.69
N PRO A 208 -10.83 -18.11 -19.96
CA PRO A 208 -9.72 -18.35 -20.90
C PRO A 208 -8.51 -17.42 -20.66
N PRO A 209 -7.31 -17.78 -21.16
CA PRO A 209 -6.07 -17.06 -20.90
C PRO A 209 -5.92 -15.76 -21.72
N ALA A 210 -5.37 -14.71 -21.10
CA ALA A 210 -5.07 -13.43 -21.73
C ALA A 210 -3.70 -13.39 -22.48
N PRO A 211 -3.56 -12.58 -23.54
CA PRO A 211 -2.41 -12.57 -24.44
C PRO A 211 -1.15 -11.92 -23.84
N LYS A 212 0.01 -12.47 -24.22
CA LYS A 212 1.36 -12.06 -23.80
C LYS A 212 1.90 -10.91 -24.66
N GLY A 213 2.58 -9.96 -24.03
CA GLY A 213 3.55 -9.09 -24.70
C GLY A 213 3.71 -7.70 -24.07
N ARG A 214 4.51 -7.59 -23.00
CA ARG A 214 5.12 -6.30 -22.58
C ARG A 214 6.59 -6.55 -22.26
N VAL A 215 7.47 -5.86 -22.97
CA VAL A 215 8.91 -5.83 -22.68
C VAL A 215 9.12 -5.06 -21.37
N SER A 216 9.86 -5.69 -20.44
CA SER A 216 10.20 -5.14 -19.13
C SER A 216 11.16 -3.97 -19.27
N VAL A 217 10.88 -2.88 -18.57
CA VAL A 217 11.84 -1.77 -18.34
C VAL A 217 12.82 -2.23 -17.25
N MET A 218 14.10 -1.88 -17.38
CA MET A 218 15.14 -2.28 -16.41
C MET A 218 15.30 -1.25 -15.29
N ASP A 219 16.09 -1.59 -14.27
CA ASP A 219 16.29 -0.78 -13.08
C ASP A 219 17.00 0.55 -13.42
N GLY A 220 16.46 1.67 -12.92
CA GLY A 220 16.93 3.03 -13.20
C GLY A 220 16.33 3.73 -14.42
N GLU A 221 15.41 3.10 -15.15
CA GLU A 221 14.76 3.67 -16.34
C GLU A 221 13.36 4.22 -16.02
N ARG A 222 13.09 5.48 -16.39
CA ARG A 222 11.76 6.09 -16.31
C ARG A 222 11.20 6.33 -17.71
N VAL A 223 9.91 6.04 -17.88
CA VAL A 223 9.19 6.31 -19.12
C VAL A 223 8.81 7.79 -19.13
N ALA A 224 9.51 8.58 -19.93
CA ALA A 224 9.31 10.01 -20.01
C ALA A 224 8.09 10.37 -20.89
N PHE A 225 7.76 9.51 -21.87
CA PHE A 225 6.68 9.79 -22.83
C PHE A 225 6.10 8.50 -23.42
N THR A 226 4.79 8.49 -23.65
CA THR A 226 4.10 7.43 -24.41
C THR A 226 2.98 8.05 -25.24
N GLU A 227 3.13 8.05 -26.56
CA GLU A 227 2.10 8.53 -27.50
C GLU A 227 1.73 7.37 -28.44
N GLU A 228 0.43 7.17 -28.62
CA GLU A 228 -0.15 6.16 -29.50
C GLU A 228 -0.66 6.89 -30.74
N SER A 229 -0.08 6.61 -31.91
CA SER A 229 -0.51 7.23 -33.17
C SER A 229 -1.56 6.39 -33.91
N GLN A 230 -1.52 5.06 -33.77
CA GLN A 230 -2.50 4.10 -34.31
C GLN A 230 -2.57 2.86 -33.41
N PRO A 231 -3.66 2.07 -33.43
CA PRO A 231 -3.80 0.88 -32.58
C PRO A 231 -2.62 -0.08 -32.76
N GLY A 232 -1.83 -0.25 -31.70
CA GLY A 232 -0.66 -1.14 -31.69
C GLY A 232 0.67 -0.51 -32.13
N GLN A 233 0.71 0.79 -32.46
CA GLN A 233 1.95 1.54 -32.69
C GLN A 233 2.12 2.62 -31.62
N TYR A 234 3.09 2.40 -30.73
CA TYR A 234 3.42 3.34 -29.66
C TYR A 234 4.89 3.76 -29.76
N LEU A 235 5.14 5.05 -29.58
CA LEU A 235 6.48 5.58 -29.37
C LEU A 235 6.70 5.70 -27.86
N LYS A 236 7.72 5.00 -27.35
CA LYS A 236 8.09 5.01 -25.93
C LYS A 236 9.47 5.59 -25.77
N LEU A 237 9.59 6.70 -25.04
CA LEU A 237 10.86 7.33 -24.76
C LEU A 237 11.26 7.00 -23.31
N ILE A 238 12.40 6.35 -23.16
CA ILE A 238 12.92 5.85 -21.89
C ILE A 238 14.20 6.59 -21.59
N ALA A 239 14.30 7.16 -20.39
CA ALA A 239 15.46 7.90 -19.93
C ALA A 239 16.01 7.24 -18.66
N SER A 240 17.33 7.04 -18.57
CA SER A 240 18.03 6.44 -17.42
C SER A 240 19.11 7.34 -16.83
N GLY A 241 19.17 7.47 -15.50
CA GLY A 241 20.06 8.38 -14.77
C GLY A 241 19.36 9.36 -13.80
N GLU A 242 20.13 10.25 -13.17
CA GLU A 242 19.60 11.38 -12.39
C GLU A 242 19.07 12.45 -13.38
N PHE A 243 17.75 12.56 -13.51
CA PHE A 243 17.10 13.62 -14.27
C PHE A 243 16.47 14.61 -13.31
N ASP A 244 16.77 15.89 -13.48
CA ASP A 244 16.00 16.97 -12.87
C ASP A 244 14.81 17.37 -13.77
N ASP A 245 13.84 18.08 -13.18
CA ASP A 245 12.64 18.51 -13.90
C ASP A 245 12.98 19.46 -15.07
N MET A 246 14.10 20.19 -14.99
CA MET A 246 14.54 21.14 -16.00
C MET A 246 15.06 20.43 -17.27
N MET A 247 15.73 19.27 -17.11
CA MET A 247 16.19 18.42 -18.21
C MET A 247 15.04 17.70 -18.92
N LEU A 248 14.01 17.29 -18.17
CA LEU A 248 12.80 16.69 -18.74
C LEU A 248 12.03 17.70 -19.60
N GLU A 249 11.90 18.95 -19.12
CA GLU A 249 11.28 20.04 -19.88
C GLU A 249 12.09 20.40 -21.15
N ALA A 250 13.43 20.44 -21.04
CA ALA A 250 14.31 20.68 -22.20
C ALA A 250 14.21 19.56 -23.26
N LEU A 251 14.02 18.31 -22.84
CA LEU A 251 13.84 17.16 -23.73
C LEU A 251 12.48 17.23 -24.46
N GLU A 252 11.42 17.59 -23.75
CA GLU A 252 10.09 17.79 -24.33
C GLU A 252 10.13 18.91 -25.40
N ASP A 253 10.78 20.01 -25.09
CA ASP A 253 10.98 21.13 -26.00
C ASP A 253 11.86 20.78 -27.20
N PHE A 254 12.85 19.90 -27.03
CA PHE A 254 13.66 19.41 -28.14
C PHE A 254 12.81 18.56 -29.10
N VAL A 255 11.99 17.64 -28.58
CA VAL A 255 11.10 16.80 -29.39
C VAL A 255 10.06 17.64 -30.13
N LYS A 256 9.44 18.63 -29.47
CA LYS A 256 8.53 19.59 -30.11
C LYS A 256 9.20 20.34 -31.26
N ARG A 257 10.45 20.78 -31.08
CA ARG A 257 11.23 21.47 -32.12
C ARG A 257 11.59 20.56 -33.30
N GLN A 258 11.93 19.29 -33.07
CA GLN A 258 12.20 18.33 -34.15
C GLN A 258 10.94 18.00 -34.95
N ARG A 259 9.77 17.87 -34.30
CA ARG A 259 8.48 17.68 -34.97
C ARG A 259 8.13 18.85 -35.88
N LYS A 260 8.39 20.08 -35.45
CA LYS A 260 8.19 21.30 -36.26
C LYS A 260 9.12 21.34 -37.48
N ARG A 261 10.36 20.84 -37.36
CA ARG A 261 11.31 20.74 -38.49
C ARG A 261 10.91 19.65 -39.50
N LEU A 262 10.45 18.49 -39.04
CA LEU A 262 9.96 17.41 -39.90
C LEU A 262 8.68 17.78 -40.67
N ALA A 263 7.80 18.59 -40.06
CA ALA A 263 6.64 19.13 -40.75
C ALA A 263 7.01 20.19 -41.81
N ALA A 264 8.10 20.93 -41.61
CA ALA A 264 8.58 21.94 -42.54
C ALA A 264 9.40 21.36 -43.72
N SER A 265 9.84 20.10 -43.65
CA SER A 265 10.58 19.42 -44.72
C SER A 265 9.69 18.56 -45.64
N GLN A 266 8.37 18.58 -45.44
CA GLN A 266 7.38 17.89 -46.29
C GLN A 266 6.58 18.86 -47.17
N GLN A 267 7.02 20.12 -47.28
CA GLN A 267 6.53 21.11 -48.24
C GLN A 267 7.59 21.42 -49.29
#